data_AF-A0A1S8T0E8-F1
#
_entry.id   AF-A0A1S8T0E8-F1
#
_cell.length_a   1.000
_cell.length_b   1.000
_cell.length_c   1.000
_cell.angle_alpha   90.00
_cell.angle_beta   90.00
_cell.angle_gamma   90.00
#
_symmetry.space_group_name_H-M   'P 1'
#
loop_
_entity.id
_entity.type
_entity.pdbx_description
1 polymer ?
#
loop_
_entity_poly.entity_id
_entity_poly.type
_entity_poly.pdbx_seq_one_letter_code
_entity_poly.pdbx_strand_id
1 'polypeptide(L)'
;MIINNVEIGELDIFDADSSEKYEKTIDKVIKEAQDSKGLKLSAAIRKQCNAVFNCFNELFGEGADKKVFGDKVNLLICLKAFDELKNGISNQIEQSEIELDTIASKYTSNRAKRKVKTK
;
A
#
# COMPACT_ATOMS: atom_id res chain seq x y z
N MET A 1 -4.66 8.92 1.44
CA MET A 1 -5.36 7.64 1.72
C MET A 1 -5.78 7.58 3.18
N ILE A 2 -6.88 6.87 3.47
CA ILE A 2 -7.43 6.75 4.83
C ILE A 2 -7.13 5.35 5.37
N ILE A 3 -6.46 5.28 6.52
CA ILE A 3 -6.17 4.03 7.23
C ILE A 3 -6.58 4.20 8.69
N ASN A 4 -7.34 3.26 9.23
CA ASN A 4 -7.91 3.29 10.58
C ASN A 4 -8.68 4.59 10.88
N ASN A 5 -9.46 5.09 9.90
CA ASN A 5 -10.16 6.37 9.94
C ASN A 5 -9.25 7.63 10.06
N VAL A 6 -7.96 7.49 9.78
CA VAL A 6 -6.99 8.59 9.82
C VAL A 6 -6.45 8.83 8.41
N GLU A 7 -6.40 10.09 8.02
CA GLU A 7 -5.72 10.51 6.80
C GLU A 7 -4.21 10.60 7.07
N ILE A 8 -3.45 9.68 6.45
CA ILE A 8 -2.04 9.49 6.80
C ILE A 8 -1.07 10.08 5.77
N GLY A 9 -1.54 10.28 4.53
CA GLY A 9 -0.74 10.79 3.42
C GLY A 9 -1.16 10.18 2.09
N GLU A 10 -0.55 10.64 1.01
CA GLU A 10 -0.66 10.03 -0.31
C GLU A 10 0.55 9.12 -0.56
N LEU A 11 0.28 7.92 -1.06
CA LEU A 11 1.28 6.99 -1.56
C LEU A 11 0.90 6.72 -3.00
N ASP A 12 1.80 7.04 -3.93
CA ASP A 12 1.65 6.70 -5.34
C ASP A 12 2.45 5.44 -5.62
N ILE A 13 1.78 4.30 -5.82
CA ILE A 13 2.49 3.04 -6.10
C ILE A 13 3.15 3.05 -7.49
N PHE A 14 2.73 3.92 -8.41
CA PHE A 14 3.30 3.96 -9.76
C PHE A 14 4.58 4.79 -9.84
N ASP A 15 4.89 5.55 -8.79
CA ASP A 15 6.22 6.13 -8.61
C ASP A 15 7.21 5.03 -8.19
N ALA A 16 8.32 4.92 -8.93
CA ALA A 16 9.28 3.83 -8.76
C ALA A 16 9.94 3.85 -7.36
N ASP A 17 10.29 5.03 -6.85
CA ASP A 17 10.91 5.18 -5.53
C ASP A 17 9.94 4.77 -4.41
N SER A 18 8.65 5.08 -4.58
CA SER A 18 7.58 4.72 -3.65
C SER A 18 7.27 3.23 -3.70
N SER A 19 7.25 2.63 -4.89
CA SER A 19 7.14 1.18 -5.10
C SER A 19 8.27 0.41 -4.45
N GLU A 20 9.53 0.82 -4.66
CA GLU A 20 10.68 0.13 -4.07
C GLU A 20 10.63 0.16 -2.53
N LYS A 21 10.24 1.31 -1.94
CA LYS A 21 10.02 1.42 -0.49
C LYS A 21 8.90 0.51 -0.03
N TYR A 22 7.79 0.43 -0.76
CA TYR A 22 6.69 -0.47 -0.45
C TYR A 22 7.12 -1.93 -0.45
N GLU A 23 7.71 -2.43 -1.53
CA GLU A 23 8.16 -3.82 -1.62
C GLU A 23 9.12 -4.18 -0.48
N LYS A 24 10.12 -3.33 -0.24
CA LYS A 24 11.11 -3.52 0.82
C LYS A 24 10.51 -3.53 2.22
N THR A 25 9.55 -2.65 2.51
CA THR A 25 8.91 -2.56 3.82
C THR A 25 7.99 -3.74 4.08
N ILE A 26 7.27 -4.21 3.06
CA ILE A 26 6.42 -5.39 3.16
C ILE A 26 7.25 -6.65 3.42
N ASP A 27 8.35 -6.84 2.71
CA ASP A 27 9.25 -7.97 2.91
C ASP A 27 9.82 -8.02 4.34
N LYS A 28 10.18 -6.85 4.88
CA LYS A 28 10.60 -6.73 6.30
C LYS A 28 9.49 -7.16 7.25
N VAL A 29 8.26 -6.70 7.04
CA VAL A 29 7.10 -7.09 7.88
C VAL A 29 6.88 -8.59 7.85
N ILE A 30 6.90 -9.21 6.67
CA ILE A 30 6.73 -10.66 6.52
C ILE A 30 7.84 -11.42 7.24
N LYS A 31 9.10 -10.98 7.08
CA LYS A 31 10.25 -11.59 7.74
C LYS A 31 10.14 -11.49 9.26
N GLU A 32 9.82 -10.32 9.80
CA GLU A 32 9.66 -10.13 11.24
C GLU A 32 8.49 -10.96 11.81
N ALA A 33 7.40 -11.09 11.04
CA ALA A 33 6.29 -11.97 11.41
C ALA A 33 6.72 -13.45 11.45
N GLN A 34 7.53 -13.90 10.49
CA GLN A 34 8.09 -15.26 10.52
C GLN A 34 9.05 -15.47 11.68
N ASP A 35 9.93 -14.50 11.95
CA ASP A 35 10.90 -14.52 13.05
C ASP A 35 10.25 -14.32 14.44
N SER A 36 8.94 -14.09 14.49
CA SER A 36 8.17 -14.05 15.73
C SER A 36 7.61 -15.42 16.15
N LYS A 37 7.70 -16.42 15.25
CA LYS A 37 7.30 -17.80 15.54
C LYS A 37 8.18 -18.38 16.65
N GLY A 38 7.55 -19.02 17.62
CA GLY A 38 8.25 -19.62 18.78
C GLY A 38 8.53 -18.64 19.93
N LEU A 39 8.26 -17.34 19.76
CA LEU A 39 8.30 -16.39 20.87
C LEU A 39 7.06 -16.53 21.76
N LYS A 40 7.17 -16.04 23.00
CA LYS A 40 5.99 -15.81 23.86
C LYS A 40 5.03 -14.84 23.17
N LEU A 41 3.72 -15.07 23.32
CA LEU A 41 2.67 -14.30 22.65
C LEU A 41 2.85 -12.78 22.75
N SER A 42 3.15 -12.25 23.95
CA SER A 42 3.36 -10.81 24.16
C SER A 42 4.58 -10.27 23.42
N ALA A 43 5.66 -11.04 23.33
CA ALA A 43 6.86 -10.67 22.59
C ALA A 43 6.62 -10.74 21.07
N ALA A 44 5.90 -11.77 20.61
CA ALA A 44 5.50 -11.89 19.21
C ALA A 44 4.62 -10.71 18.76
N ILE A 45 3.62 -10.34 19.57
CA ILE A 45 2.74 -9.18 19.32
C ILE A 45 3.57 -7.90 19.18
N ARG A 46 4.46 -7.62 20.14
CA ARG A 46 5.30 -6.41 20.08
C ARG A 46 6.17 -6.37 18.85
N LYS A 47 6.78 -7.50 18.48
CA LYS A 47 7.63 -7.61 17.30
C LYS A 47 6.83 -7.34 16.02
N GLN A 48 5.70 -8.02 15.85
CA GLN A 48 4.82 -7.84 14.67
C GLN A 48 4.27 -6.42 14.57
N CYS A 49 3.79 -5.83 15.67
CA CYS A 49 3.30 -4.45 15.67
C CYS A 49 4.41 -3.45 15.32
N ASN A 50 5.60 -3.61 15.90
CA ASN A 50 6.73 -2.73 15.60
C ASN A 50 7.16 -2.82 14.12
N ALA A 51 7.10 -4.02 13.53
CA ALA A 51 7.34 -4.19 12.09
C ALA A 51 6.35 -3.36 11.27
N VAL A 52 5.06 -3.42 11.62
CA VAL A 52 4.00 -2.62 10.96
C VAL A 52 4.22 -1.12 11.19
N PHE A 53 4.57 -0.69 12.40
CA PHE A 53 4.84 0.73 12.69
C PHE A 53 6.00 1.26 11.85
N ASN A 54 7.09 0.50 11.75
CA ASN A 54 8.24 0.86 10.92
C ASN A 54 7.86 0.94 9.43
N CYS A 55 7.04 0.00 8.94
CA CYS A 55 6.51 0.05 7.58
C CYS A 55 5.75 1.36 7.32
N PHE A 56 4.84 1.74 8.20
CA PHE A 56 4.07 2.98 8.07
C PHE A 56 4.97 4.22 8.14
N ASN A 57 5.97 4.24 9.02
CA ASN A 57 6.93 5.34 9.11
C ASN A 57 7.86 5.45 7.91
N GLU A 58 8.28 4.33 7.31
CA GLU A 58 9.10 4.33 6.09
C GLU A 58 8.31 4.78 4.86
N LEU A 59 7.01 4.47 4.78
CA LEU A 59 6.16 4.83 3.63
C LEU A 59 5.60 6.25 3.71
N PHE A 60 5.12 6.67 4.87
CA PHE A 60 4.40 7.94 5.04
C PHE A 60 5.20 8.99 5.80
N GLY A 61 6.42 8.66 6.24
CA GLY A 61 7.29 9.52 7.02
C GLY A 61 7.19 9.30 8.53
N GLU A 62 8.16 9.86 9.26
CA GLU A 62 8.31 9.63 10.69
C GLU A 62 7.08 10.12 11.49
N GLY A 63 6.57 9.25 12.37
CA GLY A 63 5.41 9.52 13.22
C GLY A 63 4.06 9.20 12.57
N ALA A 64 4.05 8.63 11.37
CA ALA A 64 2.85 8.10 10.73
C ALA A 64 2.22 6.96 11.54
N ASP A 65 3.05 6.11 12.14
CA ASP A 65 2.61 5.05 13.05
C ASP A 65 1.78 5.60 14.22
N LYS A 66 2.26 6.64 14.90
CA LYS A 66 1.57 7.23 16.05
C LYS A 66 0.25 7.86 15.64
N LYS A 67 0.14 8.42 14.43
CA LYS A 67 -1.12 8.96 13.92
C LYS A 67 -2.17 7.86 13.72
N VAL A 68 -1.76 6.70 13.20
CA VAL A 68 -2.69 5.59 12.90
C VAL A 68 -3.00 4.72 14.11
N PHE A 69 -1.99 4.41 14.93
CA PHE A 69 -2.06 3.41 15.99
C PHE A 69 -2.15 4.02 17.40
N GLY A 70 -1.80 5.30 17.55
CA GLY A 70 -1.66 5.95 18.85
C GLY A 70 -0.56 5.30 19.70
N ASP A 71 -0.76 5.26 21.02
CA ASP A 71 0.21 4.68 21.97
C ASP A 71 -0.01 3.17 22.25
N LYS A 72 -1.00 2.55 21.59
CA LYS A 72 -1.40 1.16 21.90
C LYS A 72 -0.74 0.16 20.95
N VAL A 73 -0.07 -0.83 21.54
CA VAL A 73 0.48 -1.98 20.80
C VAL A 73 -0.57 -3.09 20.74
N ASN A 74 -1.44 -3.04 19.73
CA ASN A 74 -2.52 -4.02 19.51
C ASN A 74 -2.38 -4.67 18.13
N LEU A 75 -2.18 -5.99 18.12
CA LEU A 75 -1.95 -6.75 16.89
C LEU A 75 -3.14 -6.70 15.92
N LEU A 76 -4.39 -6.76 16.42
CA LEU A 76 -5.57 -6.74 15.55
C LEU A 76 -5.72 -5.40 14.83
N ILE A 77 -5.39 -4.30 15.52
CA ILE A 77 -5.37 -2.97 14.91
C ILE A 77 -4.26 -2.88 13.86
N CYS A 78 -3.07 -3.41 14.17
CA CYS A 78 -1.95 -3.44 13.22
C CYS A 78 -2.29 -4.24 11.96
N LEU A 79 -2.88 -5.42 12.11
CA LEU A 79 -3.31 -6.26 10.99
C LEU A 79 -4.38 -5.59 10.15
N LYS A 80 -5.38 -4.96 10.77
CA LYS A 80 -6.43 -4.24 10.06
C LYS A 80 -5.87 -3.08 9.25
N ALA A 81 -5.01 -2.25 9.84
CA ALA A 81 -4.39 -1.14 9.14
C ALA A 81 -3.49 -1.61 7.98
N PHE A 82 -2.77 -2.71 8.19
CA PHE A 82 -1.93 -3.31 7.15
C PHE A 82 -2.76 -3.88 5.98
N ASP A 83 -3.93 -4.46 6.26
CA ASP A 83 -4.88 -4.90 5.23
C ASP A 83 -5.45 -3.71 4.45
N GLU A 84 -5.85 -2.64 5.14
CA GLU A 84 -6.31 -1.39 4.51
C GLU A 84 -5.23 -0.75 3.62
N LEU A 85 -3.96 -0.77 4.05
CA LEU A 85 -2.83 -0.33 3.22
C LEU A 85 -2.76 -1.14 1.92
N LYS A 86 -2.79 -2.48 2.04
CA LYS A 86 -2.72 -3.37 0.87
C LYS A 86 -3.90 -3.15 -0.07
N ASN A 87 -5.12 -3.04 0.46
CA ASN A 87 -6.32 -2.79 -0.34
C ASN A 87 -6.24 -1.43 -1.04
N GLY A 88 -5.72 -0.39 -0.37
CA GLY A 88 -5.50 0.92 -0.98
C GLY A 88 -4.56 0.85 -2.20
N ILE A 89 -3.52 0.03 -2.12
CA ILE A 89 -2.57 -0.17 -3.22
C ILE A 89 -3.19 -1.01 -4.34
N SER A 90 -3.87 -2.11 -4.03
CA SER A 90 -4.61 -2.90 -5.02
C SER A 90 -5.60 -2.03 -5.81
N ASN A 91 -6.31 -1.12 -5.14
CA ASN A 91 -7.23 -0.20 -5.80
C ASN A 91 -6.50 0.74 -6.77
N GLN A 92 -5.30 1.23 -6.43
CA GLN A 92 -4.52 2.05 -7.36
C GLN A 92 -4.14 1.25 -8.61
N ILE A 93 -3.69 0.00 -8.43
CA ILE A 93 -3.37 -0.93 -9.52
C ILE A 93 -4.58 -1.11 -10.44
N GLU A 94 -5.75 -1.43 -9.88
CA GLU A 94 -6.99 -1.57 -10.66
C GLU A 94 -7.38 -0.29 -11.42
N GLN A 95 -7.25 0.88 -10.79
CA GLN A 95 -7.53 2.16 -11.47
C GLN A 95 -6.58 2.40 -12.67
N SER A 96 -5.31 2.01 -12.57
CA SER A 96 -4.38 2.16 -13.69
C SER A 96 -4.74 1.30 -14.89
N GLU A 97 -5.25 0.08 -14.67
CA GLU A 97 -5.72 -0.78 -15.76
C GLU A 97 -6.88 -0.13 -16.51
N ILE A 98 -7.83 0.47 -15.77
CA ILE A 98 -8.96 1.22 -16.34
C ILE A 98 -8.47 2.44 -17.14
N GLU A 99 -7.49 3.19 -16.61
CA GLU A 99 -6.91 4.33 -17.32
C GLU A 99 -6.19 3.91 -18.60
N LEU A 100 -5.43 2.82 -18.57
CA LEU A 100 -4.76 2.25 -19.74
C LEU A 100 -5.77 1.84 -20.81
N ASP A 101 -6.86 1.17 -20.44
CA ASP A 101 -7.94 0.80 -21.37
C ASP A 101 -8.65 2.04 -21.95
N THR A 102 -8.85 3.06 -21.13
CA THR A 102 -9.44 4.34 -21.55
C THR A 102 -8.53 5.04 -22.58
N ILE A 103 -7.23 5.05 -22.34
CA ILE A 103 -6.23 5.60 -23.27
C ILE A 103 -6.23 4.78 -24.56
N ALA A 104 -6.12 3.45 -24.46
CA ALA A 104 -6.07 2.55 -25.62
C ALA A 104 -7.32 2.68 -26.49
N SER A 105 -8.51 2.72 -25.90
CA SER A 105 -9.79 2.88 -26.61
C SER A 105 -9.92 4.23 -27.33
N LYS A 106 -9.43 5.32 -26.72
CA LYS A 106 -9.40 6.66 -27.35
C LYS A 106 -8.57 6.67 -28.63
N TYR A 107 -7.40 6.04 -28.62
CA TYR A 107 -6.48 6.05 -29.77
C TYR A 107 -6.83 4.99 -30.84
N THR A 108 -7.38 3.85 -30.47
CA THR A 108 -7.87 2.83 -31.43
C THR A 108 -9.11 3.32 -32.19
N SER A 109 -10.07 3.95 -31.50
CA SER A 109 -11.29 4.50 -32.12
C SER A 109 -10.99 5.67 -33.07
N ASN A 110 -10.07 6.56 -32.70
CA ASN A 110 -9.66 7.68 -33.56
C ASN A 110 -8.84 7.23 -34.78
N ARG A 111 -8.07 6.14 -34.67
CA ARG A 111 -7.34 5.54 -35.79
C ARG A 111 -8.30 4.97 -36.85
N ALA A 112 -9.37 4.29 -36.42
CA ALA A 112 -10.38 3.76 -37.32
C ALA A 112 -11.10 4.87 -38.11
N LYS A 113 -11.50 5.96 -37.42
CA LYS A 113 -12.18 7.11 -38.05
C LYS A 113 -11.31 7.85 -39.07
N ARG A 114 -10.00 7.96 -38.85
CA ARG A 114 -9.06 8.56 -39.83
C ARG A 114 -8.94 7.73 -41.12
N LYS A 115 -8.92 6.39 -41.02
CA LYS A 115 -8.85 5.50 -42.19
C LYS A 115 -10.09 5.62 -43.09
N VAL A 116 -11.28 5.83 -42.51
CA VAL A 116 -12.53 6.00 -43.27
C VAL A 116 -12.57 7.35 -44.00
N LYS A 117 -11.96 8.40 -43.45
CA LYS A 117 -11.95 9.75 -44.03
C LYS A 117 -10.91 9.98 -45.15
N THR A 118 -9.99 9.04 -45.36
CA THR A 118 -8.90 9.17 -46.36
C THR A 118 -9.18 8.33 -47.62
N LYS A 119 -10.40 7.79 -47.76
CA LYS A 119 -10.93 7.20 -48.99
C LYS A 119 -12.02 8.12 -49.53
#